data_AF-A0A929VJM1-F1
#
_entry.id   AF-A0A929VJM1-F1
#
_cell.length_a   1.000
_cell.length_b   1.000
_cell.length_c   1.000
_cell.angle_alpha   90.00
_cell.angle_beta   90.00
_cell.angle_gamma   90.00
#
_symmetry.space_group_name_H-M   'P 1'
#
loop_
_entity.id
_entity.type
_entity.pdbx_description
1 polymer ?
#
loop_
_entity_poly.entity_id
_entity_poly.type
_entity_poly.pdbx_seq_one_letter_code
_entity_poly.pdbx_strand_id
1 'polypeptide(L)'
;MFQIFGDEIYDSGELADILSNEKGINVISDLTKSTARDDAIALKCSVHLDCITNEKVDMTDDRVFIDVMQRCEGYIDDIIVSLKIKYSLHKIRAYKYDELSNSIIFIFCVMYIETARKKLNDVFKRLLKNNG
;
A
#
# COMPACT_ATOMS: atom_id res chain seq x y z
N MET A 1 -14.41 -7.01 0.22
CA MET A 1 -15.18 -6.50 1.38
C MET A 1 -15.58 -5.09 1.07
N PHE A 2 -16.85 -4.73 1.25
CA PHE A 2 -17.35 -3.40 0.90
C PHE A 2 -17.11 -2.38 2.01
N GLN A 3 -16.62 -1.20 1.65
CA GLN A 3 -16.41 -0.05 2.53
C GLN A 3 -17.09 1.19 1.95
N ILE A 4 -17.61 2.05 2.83
CA ILE A 4 -18.38 3.23 2.42
C ILE A 4 -17.52 4.48 2.61
N PHE A 5 -17.25 5.20 1.52
CA PHE A 5 -16.57 6.49 1.55
C PHE A 5 -17.54 7.57 1.02
N GLY A 6 -18.21 8.28 1.92
CA GLY A 6 -19.24 9.26 1.54
C GLY A 6 -20.47 8.55 0.96
N ASP A 7 -20.79 8.84 -0.30
CA ASP A 7 -21.86 8.20 -1.07
C ASP A 7 -21.35 7.10 -2.03
N GLU A 8 -20.05 6.79 -2.00
CA GLU A 8 -19.42 5.74 -2.82
C GLU A 8 -19.21 4.45 -2.02
N ILE A 9 -19.31 3.31 -2.71
CA ILE A 9 -19.05 1.97 -2.17
C ILE A 9 -17.83 1.39 -2.89
N TYR A 10 -16.82 0.99 -2.13
CA TYR A 10 -15.60 0.36 -2.67
C TYR A 10 -15.48 -1.07 -2.18
N ASP A 11 -15.14 -2.01 -3.07
CA ASP A 11 -14.77 -3.38 -2.70
C ASP A 11 -13.24 -3.52 -2.60
N SER A 12 -12.75 -4.00 -1.45
CA SER A 12 -11.34 -4.35 -1.27
C SER A 12 -10.83 -5.39 -2.29
N GLY A 13 -11.70 -6.29 -2.76
CA GLY A 13 -11.38 -7.29 -3.79
C GLY A 13 -11.18 -6.65 -5.15
N GLU A 14 -12.08 -5.77 -5.58
CA GLU A 14 -11.93 -5.04 -6.85
C GLU A 14 -10.67 -4.18 -6.87
N LEU A 15 -10.36 -3.50 -5.75
CA LEU A 15 -9.13 -2.72 -5.63
C LEU A 15 -7.87 -3.62 -5.68
N ALA A 16 -7.95 -4.82 -5.09
CA ALA A 16 -6.86 -5.79 -5.16
C ALA A 16 -6.64 -6.30 -6.60
N ASP A 17 -7.72 -6.55 -7.34
CA ASP A 17 -7.66 -6.98 -8.74
C ASP A 17 -7.09 -5.87 -9.64
N ILE A 18 -7.54 -4.62 -9.47
CA ILE A 18 -7.00 -3.45 -10.17
C ILE A 18 -5.50 -3.35 -9.96
N LEU A 19 -5.04 -3.41 -8.70
CA LEU A 19 -3.61 -3.31 -8.38
C LEU A 19 -2.80 -4.52 -8.86
N SER A 20 -3.38 -5.72 -8.88
CA SER A 20 -2.69 -6.91 -9.39
C SER A 20 -2.55 -6.88 -10.91
N ASN A 21 -3.34 -6.06 -11.62
CA ASN A 21 -3.18 -5.82 -13.05
C ASN A 21 -2.11 -4.76 -13.36
N GLU A 22 -1.62 -4.01 -12.35
CA GLU A 22 -0.52 -3.08 -12.52
C GLU A 22 0.82 -3.81 -12.66
N LYS A 23 1.68 -3.29 -13.53
CA LYS A 23 2.94 -3.96 -13.87
C LYS A 23 3.81 -4.16 -12.62
N GLY A 24 4.11 -5.42 -12.34
CA GLY A 24 5.06 -5.80 -11.29
C GLY A 24 4.51 -5.68 -9.87
N ILE A 25 3.22 -5.37 -9.70
CA ILE A 25 2.55 -5.36 -8.41
C ILE A 25 1.85 -6.70 -8.20
N ASN A 26 1.95 -7.22 -6.97
CA ASN A 26 1.21 -8.39 -6.54
C ASN A 26 0.57 -8.14 -5.17
N VAL A 27 -0.71 -8.46 -5.02
CA VAL A 27 -1.39 -8.41 -3.73
C VAL A 27 -1.11 -9.70 -2.96
N ILE A 28 -0.45 -9.58 -1.81
CA ILE A 28 -0.09 -10.71 -0.96
C ILE A 28 -1.27 -11.11 -0.06
N SER A 29 -1.95 -10.11 0.52
CA SER A 29 -3.07 -10.34 1.42
C SER A 29 -3.92 -9.10 1.62
N ASP A 30 -5.24 -9.30 1.72
CA ASP A 30 -6.19 -8.27 2.13
C ASP A 30 -6.20 -8.11 3.66
N LEU A 31 -5.83 -6.92 4.13
CA LEU A 31 -5.76 -6.54 5.54
C LEU A 31 -6.96 -5.68 5.99
N THR A 32 -7.97 -5.50 5.14
CA THR A 32 -9.14 -4.64 5.39
C THR A 32 -9.84 -5.01 6.69
N LYS A 33 -10.04 -6.31 6.96
CA LYS A 33 -10.61 -6.78 8.24
C LYS A 33 -9.72 -6.42 9.45
N SER A 34 -8.40 -6.44 9.30
CA SER A 34 -7.45 -6.10 10.35
C SER A 34 -7.43 -4.60 10.70
N THR A 35 -8.05 -3.75 9.88
CA THR A 35 -8.24 -2.33 10.23
C THR A 35 -9.22 -2.15 11.39
N ALA A 36 -10.17 -3.10 11.53
CA ALA A 36 -11.35 -3.03 12.42
C ALA A 36 -12.21 -1.79 12.18
N ARG A 37 -12.37 -1.39 10.92
CA ARG A 37 -13.15 -0.23 10.50
C ARG A 37 -13.94 -0.53 9.24
N ASP A 38 -15.10 0.11 9.10
CA ASP A 38 -15.98 -0.03 7.93
C ASP A 38 -15.74 1.09 6.90
N ASP A 39 -14.75 1.95 7.16
CA ASP A 39 -14.40 3.12 6.35
C ASP A 39 -12.92 3.09 5.92
N ALA A 40 -12.28 1.92 5.90
CA ALA A 40 -10.88 1.74 5.52
C ALA A 40 -10.63 0.45 4.73
N ILE A 41 -9.90 0.53 3.63
CA ILE A 41 -9.36 -0.61 2.88
C ILE A 41 -7.85 -0.64 3.08
N ALA A 42 -7.28 -1.81 3.33
CA ALA A 42 -5.84 -1.97 3.48
C ALA A 42 -5.37 -3.25 2.82
N LEU A 43 -4.34 -3.17 1.98
CA LEU A 43 -3.75 -4.33 1.32
C LEU A 43 -2.24 -4.37 1.62
N LYS A 44 -1.73 -5.59 1.79
CA LYS A 44 -0.30 -5.88 1.78
C LYS A 44 0.06 -6.38 0.39
N CYS A 45 1.06 -5.74 -0.21
CA CYS A 45 1.45 -5.98 -1.57
C CYS A 45 2.97 -6.11 -1.68
N SER A 46 3.43 -6.59 -2.82
CA SER A 46 4.81 -6.50 -3.27
C SER A 46 4.89 -5.79 -4.60
N VAL A 47 5.99 -5.10 -4.85
CA VAL A 47 6.36 -4.60 -6.17
C VAL A 47 7.76 -5.08 -6.54
N HIS A 48 7.92 -5.58 -7.76
CA HIS A 48 9.23 -6.05 -8.23
C HIS A 48 10.24 -4.89 -8.29
N LEU A 49 11.48 -5.13 -7.86
CA LEU A 49 12.52 -4.10 -7.74
C LEU A 49 12.77 -3.36 -9.06
N ASP A 50 12.73 -4.08 -10.19
CA ASP A 50 12.89 -3.52 -11.54
C ASP A 50 11.84 -2.44 -11.91
N CYS A 51 10.71 -2.39 -11.20
CA CYS A 51 9.73 -1.32 -11.40
C CYS A 51 10.12 -0.01 -10.68
N ILE A 52 11.01 -0.11 -9.69
CA ILE A 52 11.46 1.00 -8.85
C ILE A 52 12.83 1.53 -9.29
N THR A 53 13.72 0.63 -9.70
CA THR A 53 15.06 0.99 -10.19
C THR A 53 15.57 -0.02 -11.22
N ASN A 54 16.32 0.47 -12.20
CA ASN A 54 16.99 -0.37 -13.21
C ASN A 54 18.45 -0.68 -12.83
N GLU A 55 18.90 -0.18 -11.67
CA GLU A 55 20.28 -0.32 -11.22
C GLU A 55 20.42 -1.47 -10.21
N LYS A 56 21.57 -2.14 -10.23
CA LYS A 56 21.93 -3.05 -9.14
C LYS A 56 22.17 -2.24 -7.87
N VAL A 57 21.30 -2.39 -6.90
CA VAL A 57 21.37 -1.72 -5.60
C VAL A 57 21.85 -2.69 -4.53
N ASP A 58 22.72 -2.21 -3.65
CA ASP A 58 23.11 -2.93 -2.44
C ASP A 58 22.08 -2.66 -1.34
N MET A 59 21.13 -3.56 -1.18
CA MET A 59 20.06 -3.44 -0.18
C MET A 59 20.56 -3.64 1.27
N THR A 60 21.84 -3.97 1.47
CA THR A 60 22.46 -4.03 2.80
C THR A 60 22.96 -2.68 3.28
N ASP A 61 23.13 -1.70 2.39
CA ASP A 61 23.38 -0.30 2.76
C ASP A 61 22.06 0.37 3.18
N ASP A 62 21.98 0.79 4.45
CA ASP A 62 20.81 1.44 5.03
C ASP A 62 20.33 2.65 4.21
N ARG A 63 21.25 3.43 3.62
CA ARG A 63 20.88 4.63 2.84
C ARG A 63 20.23 4.23 1.52
N VAL A 64 20.78 3.22 0.87
CA VAL A 64 20.24 2.66 -0.37
C VAL A 64 18.88 2.02 -0.10
N PHE A 65 18.77 1.23 0.97
CA PHE A 65 17.52 0.64 1.41
C PHE A 65 16.43 1.70 1.63
N ILE A 66 16.73 2.75 2.41
CA ILE A 66 15.77 3.82 2.69
C ILE A 66 15.35 4.55 1.41
N ASP A 67 16.29 4.89 0.52
CA ASP A 67 16.00 5.54 -0.75
C ASP A 67 15.10 4.67 -1.64
N VAL A 68 15.41 3.37 -1.76
CA VAL A 68 14.58 2.42 -2.53
C VAL A 68 13.18 2.28 -1.95
N MET A 69 13.03 2.22 -0.61
CA MET A 69 11.71 2.20 0.03
C MET A 69 10.92 3.49 -0.26
N GLN A 70 11.56 4.66 -0.23
CA GLN A 70 10.91 5.94 -0.54
C GLN A 70 10.49 6.04 -2.02
N ARG A 71 11.34 5.58 -2.95
CA ARG A 71 10.99 5.51 -4.38
C ARG A 71 9.83 4.56 -4.61
N CYS A 72 9.80 3.42 -3.92
CA CYS A 72 8.66 2.51 -3.94
C CYS A 72 7.39 3.20 -3.43
N GLU A 73 7.44 3.90 -2.30
CA GLU A 73 6.29 4.64 -1.77
C GLU A 73 5.76 5.66 -2.79
N GLY A 74 6.65 6.40 -3.46
CA GLY A 74 6.27 7.36 -4.52
C GLY A 74 5.67 6.70 -5.77
N TYR A 75 6.27 5.62 -6.26
CA TYR A 75 5.75 4.86 -7.40
C TYR A 75 4.32 4.34 -7.17
N ILE A 76 4.06 3.81 -5.97
CA ILE A 76 2.73 3.34 -5.59
C ILE A 76 1.76 4.52 -5.38
N ASP A 77 2.24 5.65 -4.87
CA ASP A 77 1.42 6.86 -4.69
C ASP A 77 0.82 7.33 -6.02
N ASP A 78 1.65 7.41 -7.07
CA ASP A 78 1.22 7.79 -8.42
C ASP A 78 0.11 6.87 -8.96
N ILE A 79 0.27 5.56 -8.76
CA ILE A 79 -0.73 4.55 -9.16
C ILE A 79 -2.03 4.77 -8.39
N ILE A 80 -1.98 4.87 -7.06
CA ILE A 80 -3.19 5.02 -6.23
C ILE A 80 -3.92 6.33 -6.54
N VAL A 81 -3.19 7.43 -6.76
CA VAL A 81 -3.77 8.71 -7.17
C VAL A 81 -4.47 8.59 -8.53
N SER A 82 -3.91 7.82 -9.47
CA SER A 82 -4.52 7.60 -10.79
C SER A 82 -5.87 6.89 -10.73
N LEU A 83 -6.12 6.10 -9.68
CA LEU A 83 -7.39 5.39 -9.45
C LEU A 83 -8.55 6.33 -9.07
N LYS A 84 -8.26 7.58 -8.68
CA LYS A 84 -9.25 8.62 -8.35
C LYS A 84 -10.31 8.16 -7.34
N ILE A 85 -9.88 7.44 -6.30
CA ILE A 85 -10.75 6.99 -5.20
C ILE A 85 -11.33 8.22 -4.50
N LYS A 86 -12.62 8.49 -4.72
CA LYS A 86 -13.32 9.66 -4.18
C LYS A 86 -13.40 9.60 -2.65
N TYR A 87 -13.50 10.78 -2.06
CA TYR A 87 -13.69 10.98 -0.62
C TYR A 87 -12.67 10.25 0.25
N SER A 88 -11.44 10.07 -0.23
CA SER A 88 -10.45 9.26 0.45
C SER A 88 -9.16 10.02 0.75
N LEU A 89 -8.43 9.51 1.73
CA LEU A 89 -6.99 9.74 1.91
C LEU A 89 -6.31 8.38 1.97
N HIS A 90 -5.14 8.26 1.36
CA HIS A 90 -4.33 7.07 1.43
C HIS A 90 -3.00 7.29 2.14
N LYS A 91 -2.40 6.19 2.56
CA LYS A 91 -1.05 6.13 3.12
C LYS A 91 -0.39 4.85 2.65
N ILE A 92 0.89 4.94 2.31
CA ILE A 92 1.72 3.82 1.85
C ILE A 92 2.94 3.74 2.78
N ARG A 93 3.43 2.52 2.99
CA ARG A 93 4.72 2.29 3.64
C ARG A 93 5.38 1.06 3.07
N ALA A 94 6.54 1.26 2.47
CA ALA A 94 7.47 0.18 2.13
C ALA A 94 8.37 -0.10 3.34
N TYR A 95 8.61 -1.37 3.66
CA TYR A 95 9.28 -1.73 4.92
C TYR A 95 10.19 -2.95 4.86
N LYS A 96 10.12 -3.75 3.79
CA LYS A 96 10.93 -4.96 3.67
C LYS A 96 11.31 -5.18 2.21
N TYR A 97 12.53 -5.65 2.00
CA TYR A 97 12.97 -6.23 0.74
C TYR A 97 12.98 -7.75 0.86
N ASP A 98 12.42 -8.44 -0.13
CA ASP A 98 12.41 -9.89 -0.25
C ASP A 98 13.37 -10.30 -1.37
N GLU A 99 14.53 -10.83 -0.98
CA GLU A 99 15.61 -11.23 -1.88
C GLU A 99 15.22 -12.41 -2.79
N LEU A 100 14.38 -13.32 -2.30
CA LEU A 100 13.99 -14.53 -3.06
C LEU A 100 13.10 -14.17 -4.23
N SER A 101 12.20 -13.21 -4.04
CA SER A 101 11.27 -12.72 -5.05
C SER A 101 11.71 -11.40 -5.71
N ASN A 102 12.90 -10.89 -5.35
CA ASN A 102 13.43 -9.60 -5.80
C ASN A 102 12.39 -8.46 -5.74
N SER A 103 11.68 -8.37 -4.62
CA SER A 103 10.50 -7.52 -4.49
C SER A 103 10.49 -6.71 -3.19
N ILE A 104 9.93 -5.51 -3.26
CA ILE A 104 9.72 -4.64 -2.09
C ILE A 104 8.32 -4.89 -1.56
N ILE A 105 8.22 -5.17 -0.27
CA ILE A 105 6.96 -5.36 0.43
C ILE A 105 6.49 -4.04 1.01
N PHE A 106 5.22 -3.72 0.76
CA PHE A 106 4.58 -2.53 1.28
C PHE A 106 3.16 -2.82 1.75
N ILE A 107 2.66 -1.94 2.62
CA ILE A 107 1.24 -1.85 2.94
C ILE A 107 0.75 -0.53 2.38
N PHE A 108 -0.43 -0.51 1.77
CA PHE A 108 -1.18 0.72 1.61
C PHE A 108 -2.53 0.62 2.30
N CYS A 109 -3.05 1.77 2.71
CA CYS A 109 -4.35 1.91 3.33
C CYS A 109 -5.03 3.13 2.75
N VAL A 110 -6.27 2.99 2.30
CA VAL A 110 -7.13 4.08 1.85
C VAL A 110 -8.35 4.16 2.78
N MET A 111 -8.73 5.35 3.18
CA MET A 111 -9.71 5.57 4.23
C MET A 111 -10.56 6.80 3.94
N TYR A 112 -11.82 6.79 4.36
CA TYR A 112 -12.74 7.92 4.20
C TYR A 112 -12.18 9.21 4.80
N ILE A 113 -12.23 10.30 4.04
CA ILE A 113 -11.46 11.53 4.29
C ILE A 113 -11.78 12.21 5.62
N GLU A 114 -13.04 12.16 6.08
CA GLU A 114 -13.47 12.84 7.31
C GLU A 114 -12.87 12.19 8.57
N THR A 115 -12.71 10.88 8.56
CA THR A 115 -12.14 10.10 9.67
C THR A 115 -10.64 9.90 9.51
N ALA A 116 -10.15 9.81 8.26
CA ALA A 116 -8.76 9.53 7.93
C ALA A 116 -7.79 10.54 8.56
N ARG A 117 -8.11 11.84 8.54
CA ARG A 117 -7.24 12.89 9.13
C ARG A 117 -6.88 12.64 10.59
N LYS A 118 -7.78 12.00 11.35
CA LYS A 118 -7.59 11.71 12.77
C LYS A 118 -7.08 10.29 13.03
N LYS A 119 -7.46 9.32 12.18
CA LYS A 119 -7.32 7.89 12.49
C LYS A 119 -6.42 7.10 11.55
N LEU A 120 -6.15 7.59 10.34
CA LEU A 120 -5.36 6.87 9.34
C LEU A 120 -3.99 6.46 9.90
N ASN A 121 -3.28 7.39 10.57
CA ASN A 121 -1.99 7.09 11.18
C ASN A 121 -2.08 6.01 12.27
N ASP A 122 -3.12 6.03 13.11
CA ASP A 122 -3.30 5.03 14.17
C ASP A 122 -3.60 3.65 13.59
N VAL A 123 -4.49 3.59 12.59
CA VAL A 123 -4.81 2.35 11.85
C VAL A 123 -3.55 1.80 11.21
N PHE A 124 -2.83 2.65 10.49
CA PHE A 124 -1.64 2.27 9.75
C PHE A 124 -0.51 1.75 10.66
N LYS A 125 -0.28 2.39 11.82
CA LYS A 125 0.67 1.90 12.82
C LYS A 125 0.31 0.51 13.34
N ARG A 126 -0.97 0.22 13.57
CA ARG A 126 -1.42 -1.13 13.99
C ARG A 126 -1.18 -2.16 12.90
N LEU A 127 -1.50 -1.82 11.64
CA LEU A 127 -1.27 -2.69 10.50
C LEU A 127 0.21 -3.06 10.36
N LEU A 128 1.11 -2.07 10.41
CA LEU A 128 2.55 -2.31 10.38
C LEU A 128 3.02 -3.14 11.56
N LYS A 129 2.58 -2.85 12.80
CA LYS A 129 3.00 -3.63 13.97
C LYS A 129 2.64 -5.12 13.85
N ASN A 130 1.51 -5.43 13.22
CA ASN A 130 0.98 -6.80 13.13
C ASN A 130 1.42 -7.56 11.87
N ASN A 131 1.93 -6.87 10.84
CA ASN A 131 2.22 -7.46 9.53
C ASN A 131 3.60 -7.09 8.96
N GLY A 132 4.29 -6.18 9.65
CA GLY A 132 5.61 -5.64 9.35
C GLY A 132 6.75 -6.53 9.79
#